data_AF-A0A974P1E6-F1
#
_entry.id   AF-A0A974P1E6-F1
#
_cell.length_a   1.000
_cell.length_b   1.000
_cell.length_c   1.000
_cell.angle_alpha   90.00
_cell.angle_beta   90.00
_cell.angle_gamma   90.00
#
_symmetry.space_group_name_H-M   'P 1'
#
loop_
_entity.id
_entity.type
_entity.pdbx_description
1 polymer ?
#
loop_
_entity_poly.entity_id
_entity_poly.type
_entity_poly.pdbx_seq_one_letter_code
_entity_poly.pdbx_strand_id
1 'polypeptide(L)'
;MAGSVGLAGSANIGDQVSMFEAIHGSAPDLAGQDKANPSGVLLAGVMMLNHLGQSPVAERIHNAWLATLEDGIHTADVYKAGRSKALVGTKAFAEAVIARLGQEPKTLPVVRYGANAPMAIAAPPRRPPARKETIGVDLFVQWRGGPQDLAQQLQAIAGGPLELKMITNRGVKVWPGGMPETFCTDHWRCRFMNGGGPVALSEIVALSHRAAEAGVDFIKTEHLCTFDGEPGFSLGQGQ
;
A
#
# COMPACT_ATOMS: atom_id res chain seq x y z
N MET A 1 -8.60 -20.85 1.92
CA MET A 1 -8.16 -20.11 0.72
C MET A 1 -8.64 -20.86 -0.53
N ALA A 2 -9.10 -20.14 -1.57
CA ALA A 2 -9.93 -20.65 -2.68
C ALA A 2 -9.22 -21.47 -3.79
N GLY A 3 -8.04 -22.04 -3.53
CA GLY A 3 -7.43 -23.07 -4.39
C GLY A 3 -6.35 -22.60 -5.38
N SER A 4 -6.45 -21.42 -6.00
CA SER A 4 -5.39 -20.87 -6.88
C SER A 4 -5.48 -19.34 -7.03
N VAL A 5 -4.33 -18.65 -7.15
CA VAL A 5 -4.25 -17.22 -7.48
C VAL A 5 -4.77 -16.95 -8.91
N GLY A 6 -4.67 -17.93 -9.80
CA GLY A 6 -5.17 -17.86 -11.17
C GLY A 6 -6.69 -17.73 -11.29
N LEU A 7 -7.43 -17.87 -10.18
CA LEU A 7 -8.90 -17.77 -10.13
C LEU A 7 -9.40 -16.40 -9.61
N ALA A 8 -8.51 -15.44 -9.34
CA ALA A 8 -8.90 -14.18 -8.72
C ALA A 8 -8.72 -12.98 -9.66
N GLY A 9 -9.85 -12.33 -9.97
CA GLY A 9 -9.88 -10.98 -10.55
C GLY A 9 -9.87 -9.89 -9.47
N SER A 10 -9.54 -8.67 -9.87
CA SER A 10 -9.60 -7.47 -9.04
C SER A 10 -10.22 -6.31 -9.81
N ALA A 11 -10.63 -5.29 -9.06
CA ALA A 11 -11.11 -4.03 -9.61
C ALA A 11 -10.54 -2.86 -8.80
N ASN A 12 -9.90 -1.94 -9.52
CA ASN A 12 -9.47 -0.64 -9.01
C ASN A 12 -10.50 0.38 -9.46
N ILE A 13 -11.31 0.87 -8.53
CA ILE A 13 -12.48 1.70 -8.82
C ILE A 13 -12.18 3.14 -8.39
N GLY A 14 -12.15 4.06 -9.36
CA GLY A 14 -11.95 5.49 -9.15
C GLY A 14 -13.12 6.32 -9.67
N ASP A 15 -13.24 7.56 -9.19
CA ASP A 15 -14.31 8.49 -9.56
C ASP A 15 -14.36 8.79 -11.08
N GLN A 16 -13.22 8.81 -11.74
CA GLN A 16 -13.09 9.09 -13.18
C GLN A 16 -12.79 7.85 -14.03
N VAL A 17 -12.09 6.87 -13.46
CA VAL A 17 -11.60 5.69 -14.18
C VAL A 17 -11.69 4.46 -13.29
N SER A 18 -12.15 3.36 -13.88
CA SER A 18 -12.11 2.03 -13.27
C SER A 18 -11.23 1.10 -14.10
N MET A 19 -10.39 0.31 -13.44
CA MET A 19 -9.49 -0.68 -14.06
C MET A 19 -9.76 -2.07 -13.50
N PHE A 20 -9.85 -3.06 -14.37
CA PHE A 20 -10.12 -4.45 -14.02
C PHE A 20 -8.97 -5.31 -14.48
N GLU A 21 -8.39 -6.08 -13.58
CA GLU A 21 -7.19 -6.88 -13.84
C GLU A 21 -7.22 -8.19 -13.05
N ALA A 22 -6.33 -9.13 -13.37
CA ALA A 22 -6.11 -10.28 -12.50
C ALA A 22 -5.25 -9.88 -11.29
N ILE A 23 -5.39 -10.59 -10.16
CA ILE A 23 -4.52 -10.35 -8.99
C ILE A 23 -3.07 -10.83 -9.25
N HIS A 24 -2.90 -11.82 -10.12
CA HIS A 24 -1.58 -12.38 -10.41
C HIS A 24 -0.72 -11.45 -11.28
N GLY A 25 0.60 -11.60 -11.16
CA GLY A 25 1.57 -10.94 -12.04
C GLY A 25 1.74 -11.63 -13.39
N SER A 26 2.86 -11.37 -14.05
CA SER A 26 3.14 -11.82 -15.43
C SER A 26 3.43 -13.31 -15.60
N ALA A 27 3.77 -14.03 -14.53
CA ALA A 27 4.15 -15.46 -14.55
C ALA A 27 5.06 -15.82 -15.75
N PRO A 28 6.28 -15.25 -15.81
CA PRO A 28 7.16 -15.35 -16.98
C PRO A 28 7.55 -16.80 -17.33
N ASP A 29 7.55 -17.68 -16.33
CA ASP A 29 7.77 -19.12 -16.45
C ASP A 29 6.65 -19.87 -17.17
N LEU A 30 5.46 -19.27 -17.34
CA LEU A 30 4.32 -19.83 -18.10
C LEU A 30 4.11 -19.15 -19.46
N ALA A 31 4.79 -18.04 -19.72
CA ALA A 31 4.60 -17.24 -20.92
C ALA A 31 4.84 -18.07 -22.20
N GLY A 32 3.91 -18.00 -23.14
CA GLY A 32 4.00 -18.70 -24.44
C GLY A 32 3.79 -20.22 -24.39
N GLN A 33 3.50 -20.81 -23.23
CA GLN A 33 3.42 -22.27 -23.08
C GLN A 33 2.00 -22.85 -23.14
N ASP A 34 0.97 -22.01 -23.29
CA ASP A 34 -0.45 -22.45 -23.26
C ASP A 34 -0.83 -23.20 -21.97
N LYS A 35 -0.23 -22.85 -20.83
CA LYS A 35 -0.48 -23.50 -19.53
C LYS A 35 -1.16 -22.60 -18.50
N ALA A 36 -1.13 -21.28 -18.72
CA ALA A 36 -1.66 -20.33 -17.76
C ALA A 36 -3.18 -20.50 -17.61
N ASN A 37 -3.67 -20.32 -16.38
CA ASN A 37 -5.10 -20.26 -16.12
C ASN A 37 -5.63 -18.86 -16.46
N PRO A 38 -6.52 -18.70 -17.45
CA PRO A 38 -7.01 -17.38 -17.85
C PRO A 38 -8.13 -16.86 -16.93
N SER A 39 -8.54 -17.62 -15.91
CA SER A 39 -9.73 -17.32 -15.09
C SER A 39 -9.65 -15.97 -14.38
N GLY A 40 -8.49 -15.55 -13.88
CA GLY A 40 -8.33 -14.27 -13.20
C GLY A 40 -8.68 -13.08 -14.10
N VAL A 41 -8.14 -13.07 -15.33
CA VAL A 41 -8.43 -12.03 -16.33
C VAL A 41 -9.88 -12.13 -16.81
N LEU A 42 -10.40 -13.34 -16.99
CA LEU A 42 -11.80 -13.55 -17.36
C LEU A 42 -12.76 -12.97 -16.32
N LEU A 43 -12.53 -13.26 -15.03
CA LEU A 43 -13.36 -12.78 -13.93
C LEU A 43 -13.21 -11.27 -13.72
N ALA A 44 -12.03 -10.69 -13.98
CA ALA A 44 -11.87 -9.25 -14.05
C ALA A 44 -12.74 -8.64 -15.17
N GLY A 45 -12.80 -9.28 -16.34
CA GLY A 45 -13.70 -8.89 -17.43
C GLY A 45 -15.19 -9.03 -17.04
N VAL A 46 -15.56 -10.05 -16.28
CA VAL A 46 -16.91 -10.20 -15.70
C VAL A 46 -17.24 -9.04 -14.76
N MET A 47 -16.31 -8.66 -13.88
CA MET A 47 -16.46 -7.51 -12.97
C MET A 47 -16.62 -6.21 -13.76
N MET A 48 -15.86 -6.01 -14.84
CA MET A 48 -15.96 -4.87 -15.73
C MET A 48 -17.34 -4.78 -16.39
N LEU A 49 -17.82 -5.89 -16.97
CA LEU A 49 -19.14 -5.94 -17.60
C LEU A 49 -20.25 -5.60 -16.61
N ASN A 50 -20.18 -6.15 -15.39
CA ASN A 50 -21.12 -5.82 -14.33
C ASN A 50 -21.04 -4.33 -13.93
N HIS A 51 -19.82 -3.77 -13.83
CA HIS A 51 -19.60 -2.36 -13.54
C HIS A 51 -20.20 -1.42 -14.61
N LEU A 52 -20.17 -1.84 -15.87
CA LEU A 52 -20.75 -1.12 -17.01
C LEU A 52 -22.29 -1.30 -17.14
N GLY A 53 -22.92 -2.00 -16.20
CA GLY A 53 -24.36 -2.31 -16.25
C GLY A 53 -24.72 -3.42 -17.25
N GLN A 54 -23.74 -4.15 -17.79
CA GLN A 54 -23.94 -5.33 -18.65
C GLN A 54 -24.07 -6.61 -17.83
N SER A 55 -24.82 -6.55 -16.72
CA SER A 55 -25.03 -7.66 -15.78
C SER A 55 -25.47 -8.98 -16.45
N PRO A 56 -26.35 -9.00 -17.47
CA PRO A 56 -26.76 -10.26 -18.11
C PRO A 56 -25.61 -10.92 -18.89
N VAL A 57 -24.72 -10.12 -19.48
CA VAL A 57 -23.54 -10.64 -20.19
C VAL A 57 -22.52 -11.16 -19.19
N ALA A 58 -22.27 -10.41 -18.12
CA ALA A 58 -21.40 -10.82 -17.02
C ALA A 58 -21.87 -12.14 -16.40
N GLU A 59 -23.17 -12.26 -16.13
CA GLU A 59 -23.80 -13.46 -15.58
C GLU A 59 -23.62 -14.67 -16.49
N ARG A 60 -23.88 -14.50 -17.80
CA ARG A 60 -23.72 -15.56 -18.80
C ARG A 60 -22.30 -16.11 -18.85
N ILE A 61 -21.30 -15.22 -18.79
CA ILE A 61 -19.88 -15.61 -18.82
C ILE A 61 -19.48 -16.28 -17.50
N HIS A 62 -19.88 -15.72 -16.36
CA HIS A 62 -19.53 -16.26 -15.04
C HIS A 62 -20.11 -17.66 -14.85
N ASN A 63 -21.39 -17.86 -15.18
CA ASN A 63 -22.03 -19.17 -15.06
C ASN A 63 -21.44 -20.22 -16.02
N ALA A 64 -21.05 -19.82 -17.24
CA ALA A 64 -20.33 -20.70 -18.17
C ALA A 64 -18.96 -21.14 -17.63
N TRP A 65 -18.23 -20.23 -16.99
CA TRP A 65 -16.98 -20.54 -16.31
C TRP A 65 -17.19 -21.49 -15.13
N LEU A 66 -18.20 -21.26 -14.28
CA LEU A 66 -18.56 -22.17 -13.19
C LEU A 66 -18.94 -23.56 -13.70
N ALA A 67 -19.76 -23.64 -14.75
CA ALA A 67 -20.14 -24.91 -15.38
C ALA A 67 -18.91 -25.65 -15.97
N THR A 68 -17.92 -24.93 -16.47
CA THR A 68 -16.65 -25.51 -16.97
C THR A 68 -15.86 -26.18 -15.85
N LEU A 69 -15.74 -25.49 -14.70
CA LEU A 69 -15.08 -26.05 -13.52
C LEU A 69 -15.86 -27.24 -12.94
N GLU A 70 -17.18 -27.14 -12.86
CA GLU A 70 -18.03 -28.23 -12.39
C GLU A 70 -17.94 -29.50 -13.27
N ASP A 71 -17.80 -29.32 -14.58
CA ASP A 71 -17.57 -30.42 -15.51
C ASP A 71 -16.17 -31.06 -15.36
N GLY A 72 -15.31 -30.49 -14.53
CA GLY A 72 -13.99 -31.01 -14.21
C GLY A 72 -12.95 -30.73 -15.29
N ILE A 73 -13.17 -29.72 -16.13
CA ILE A 73 -12.21 -29.24 -17.12
C ILE A 73 -11.35 -28.18 -16.43
N HIS A 74 -10.10 -28.51 -16.12
CA HIS A 74 -9.26 -27.69 -15.27
C HIS A 74 -7.89 -27.44 -15.90
N THR A 75 -7.35 -26.25 -15.66
CA THR A 75 -5.94 -25.93 -15.87
C THR A 75 -5.08 -26.50 -14.74
N ALA A 76 -3.76 -26.55 -14.96
CA ALA A 76 -2.82 -27.27 -14.09
C ALA A 76 -2.85 -26.86 -12.61
N ASP A 77 -3.17 -25.59 -12.33
CA ASP A 77 -3.26 -25.01 -10.98
C ASP A 77 -4.52 -25.45 -10.19
N VAL A 78 -5.58 -25.90 -10.89
CA VAL A 78 -6.82 -26.39 -10.27
C VAL A 78 -6.94 -27.92 -10.37
N TYR A 79 -6.31 -28.51 -11.38
CA TYR A 79 -6.42 -29.93 -11.67
C TYR A 79 -6.01 -30.82 -10.49
N LYS A 80 -6.85 -31.82 -10.21
CA LYS A 80 -6.61 -32.86 -9.20
C LYS A 80 -6.96 -34.23 -9.77
N ALA A 81 -5.98 -35.12 -9.82
CA ALA A 81 -6.19 -36.50 -10.24
C ALA A 81 -7.29 -37.18 -9.41
N GLY A 82 -8.15 -37.96 -10.07
CA GLY A 82 -9.29 -38.62 -9.44
C GLY A 82 -10.49 -37.71 -9.12
N ARG A 83 -10.38 -36.38 -9.30
CA ARG A 83 -11.50 -35.42 -9.15
C ARG A 83 -11.79 -34.63 -10.42
N SER A 84 -10.75 -34.29 -11.18
CA SER A 84 -10.88 -33.58 -12.46
C SER A 84 -11.04 -34.57 -13.60
N LYS A 85 -11.82 -34.21 -14.62
CA LYS A 85 -12.04 -35.05 -15.81
C LYS A 85 -11.01 -34.78 -16.90
N ALA A 86 -10.56 -33.53 -17.05
CA ALA A 86 -9.58 -33.14 -18.06
C ALA A 86 -8.59 -32.10 -17.52
N LEU A 87 -7.31 -32.32 -17.81
CA LEU A 87 -6.26 -31.31 -17.69
C LEU A 87 -6.12 -30.61 -19.05
N VAL A 88 -6.34 -29.30 -19.10
CA VAL A 88 -6.29 -28.51 -20.34
C VAL A 88 -5.35 -27.31 -20.24
N GLY A 89 -4.87 -26.85 -21.39
CA GLY A 89 -4.13 -25.60 -21.54
C GLY A 89 -5.03 -24.37 -21.63
N THR A 90 -4.44 -23.17 -21.74
CA THR A 90 -5.13 -21.88 -21.75
C THR A 90 -6.20 -21.81 -22.84
N LYS A 91 -5.85 -22.15 -24.09
CA LYS A 91 -6.76 -22.11 -25.24
C LYS A 91 -7.92 -23.09 -25.09
N ALA A 92 -7.62 -24.33 -24.75
CA ALA A 92 -8.64 -25.37 -24.59
C ALA A 92 -9.59 -25.07 -23.41
N PHE A 93 -9.10 -24.45 -22.33
CA PHE A 93 -9.95 -23.97 -21.26
C PHE A 93 -10.88 -22.84 -21.74
N ALA A 94 -10.38 -21.88 -22.51
CA ALA A 94 -11.21 -20.80 -23.07
C ALA A 94 -12.32 -21.34 -23.99
N GLU A 95 -11.99 -22.27 -24.91
CA GLU A 95 -12.99 -22.94 -25.76
C GLU A 95 -14.03 -23.70 -24.94
N ALA A 96 -13.63 -24.36 -23.86
CA ALA A 96 -14.56 -25.05 -22.97
C ALA A 96 -15.54 -24.10 -22.27
N VAL A 97 -15.09 -22.89 -21.89
CA VAL A 97 -15.96 -21.84 -21.36
C VAL A 97 -16.91 -21.32 -22.43
N ILE A 98 -16.42 -21.05 -23.65
CA ILE A 98 -17.23 -20.58 -24.78
C ILE A 98 -18.36 -21.58 -25.10
N ALA A 99 -18.04 -22.88 -25.15
CA ALA A 99 -19.01 -23.94 -25.41
C ALA A 99 -20.14 -24.04 -24.36
N ARG A 100 -19.95 -23.42 -23.19
CA ARG A 100 -20.92 -23.41 -22.08
C ARG A 100 -21.64 -22.08 -21.90
N LEU A 101 -21.45 -21.11 -22.81
CA LEU A 101 -22.19 -19.86 -22.76
C LEU A 101 -23.70 -20.13 -22.80
N GLY A 102 -24.43 -19.59 -21.80
CA GLY A 102 -25.87 -19.81 -21.63
C GLY A 102 -26.23 -21.03 -20.78
N GLN A 103 -25.25 -21.79 -20.31
CA GLN A 103 -25.46 -22.88 -19.35
C GLN A 103 -25.22 -22.37 -17.93
N GLU A 104 -25.89 -23.01 -16.98
CA GLU A 104 -25.73 -22.77 -15.54
C GLU A 104 -25.09 -23.99 -14.87
N PRO A 105 -24.26 -23.79 -13.83
CA PRO A 105 -23.79 -24.91 -13.02
C PRO A 105 -24.96 -25.60 -12.32
N LYS A 106 -24.85 -26.91 -12.09
CA LYS A 106 -25.90 -27.73 -11.44
C LYS A 106 -25.64 -27.91 -9.95
N THR A 107 -24.39 -27.89 -9.53
CA THR A 107 -23.93 -28.16 -8.16
C THR A 107 -23.33 -26.91 -7.50
N LEU A 108 -22.49 -26.17 -8.23
CA LEU A 108 -22.00 -24.86 -7.78
C LEU A 108 -23.15 -23.85 -7.78
N PRO A 109 -23.18 -22.89 -6.83
CA PRO A 109 -24.21 -21.87 -6.80
C PRO A 109 -24.22 -21.04 -8.09
N VAL A 110 -25.40 -20.91 -8.68
CA VAL A 110 -25.59 -20.06 -9.85
C VAL A 110 -25.43 -18.59 -9.45
N VAL A 111 -24.68 -17.83 -10.25
CA VAL A 111 -24.47 -16.40 -10.05
C VAL A 111 -25.63 -15.63 -10.66
N ARG A 112 -26.14 -14.65 -9.90
CA ARG A 112 -27.09 -13.63 -10.35
C ARG A 112 -26.56 -12.26 -10.02
N TYR A 113 -26.47 -11.38 -11.00
CA TYR A 113 -26.05 -10.00 -10.78
C TYR A 113 -27.24 -9.05 -10.62
N GLY A 114 -27.08 -8.01 -9.79
CA GLY A 114 -28.07 -6.96 -9.58
C GLY A 114 -28.22 -6.02 -10.79
N ALA A 115 -29.14 -5.05 -10.66
CA ALA A 115 -29.65 -4.16 -11.70
C ALA A 115 -28.65 -3.74 -12.81
N ASN A 116 -29.16 -3.64 -14.04
CA ASN A 116 -28.46 -3.23 -15.26
C ASN A 116 -28.16 -1.72 -15.29
N ALA A 117 -27.49 -1.21 -14.27
CA ALA A 117 -27.10 0.19 -14.17
C ALA A 117 -25.60 0.29 -13.89
N PRO A 118 -24.89 1.24 -14.53
CA PRO A 118 -23.52 1.54 -14.18
C PRO A 118 -23.39 1.87 -12.69
N MET A 119 -22.32 1.38 -12.07
CA MET A 119 -22.09 1.63 -10.64
C MET A 119 -21.70 3.10 -10.42
N ALA A 120 -22.51 3.84 -9.66
CA ALA A 120 -22.20 5.23 -9.30
C ALA A 120 -21.17 5.26 -8.16
N ILE A 121 -20.02 5.88 -8.42
CA ILE A 121 -18.95 6.06 -7.44
C ILE A 121 -19.09 7.46 -6.85
N ALA A 122 -19.50 7.56 -5.59
CA ALA A 122 -19.56 8.83 -4.90
C ALA A 122 -18.15 9.24 -4.45
N ALA A 123 -17.70 10.44 -4.82
CA ALA A 123 -16.47 10.99 -4.27
C ALA A 123 -16.65 11.22 -2.76
N PRO A 124 -15.68 10.81 -1.91
CA PRO A 124 -15.76 11.11 -0.49
C PRO A 124 -15.75 12.63 -0.28
N PRO A 125 -16.51 13.15 0.69
CA PRO A 125 -16.55 14.58 0.96
C PRO A 125 -15.17 15.06 1.41
N ARG A 126 -14.72 16.20 0.84
CA ARG A 126 -13.50 16.87 1.31
C ARG A 126 -13.74 17.42 2.72
N ARG A 127 -12.89 17.06 3.67
CA ARG A 127 -12.91 17.63 5.02
C ARG A 127 -12.36 19.07 4.98
N PRO A 128 -12.86 19.98 5.84
CA PRO A 128 -12.25 21.29 6.02
C PRO A 128 -10.77 21.16 6.41
N PRO A 129 -9.90 22.08 5.94
CA PRO A 129 -8.50 22.07 6.33
C PRO A 129 -8.36 22.43 7.81
N ALA A 130 -7.56 21.66 8.54
CA ALA A 130 -7.18 21.95 9.92
C ALA A 130 -6.24 23.16 10.00
N ARG A 131 -6.26 23.87 11.12
CA ARG A 131 -5.28 24.93 11.43
C ARG A 131 -3.94 24.28 11.74
N LYS A 132 -3.00 24.40 10.79
CA LYS A 132 -1.64 23.88 10.91
C LYS A 132 -0.71 24.89 11.58
N GLU A 133 -0.03 24.49 12.65
CA GLU A 133 1.05 25.26 13.27
C GLU A 133 2.32 24.41 13.35
N THR A 134 3.49 24.98 13.02
CA THR A 134 4.77 24.29 13.18
C THR A 134 5.33 24.58 14.56
N ILE A 135 5.71 23.56 15.32
CA ILE A 135 6.20 23.67 16.71
C ILE A 135 7.63 23.12 16.90
N GLY A 136 8.24 22.63 15.83
CA GLY A 136 9.59 22.06 15.84
C GLY A 136 9.99 21.43 14.52
N VAL A 137 11.13 20.76 14.51
CA VAL A 137 11.68 20.03 13.36
C VAL A 137 12.45 18.81 13.82
N ASP A 138 12.28 17.68 13.14
CA ASP A 138 13.20 16.55 13.20
C ASP A 138 14.27 16.75 12.12
N LEU A 139 15.53 16.89 12.54
CA LEU A 139 16.70 16.91 11.68
C LEU A 139 17.28 15.50 11.60
N PHE A 140 17.35 14.93 10.41
CA PHE A 140 17.98 13.63 10.17
C PHE A 140 19.42 13.83 9.76
N VAL A 141 20.33 13.16 10.45
CA VAL A 141 21.78 13.37 10.33
C VAL A 141 22.48 12.06 10.04
N GLN A 142 23.47 12.08 9.15
CA GLN A 142 24.45 11.01 9.02
C GLN A 142 25.63 11.29 9.97
N TRP A 143 25.89 10.39 10.91
CA TRP A 143 26.91 10.57 11.94
C TRP A 143 27.51 9.23 12.38
N ARG A 144 28.84 9.12 12.39
CA ARG A 144 29.54 7.89 12.77
C ARG A 144 29.92 7.80 14.25
N GLY A 145 29.80 8.90 15.00
CA GLY A 145 30.11 8.94 16.43
C GLY A 145 28.95 8.48 17.31
N GLY A 146 29.12 8.66 18.63
CA GLY A 146 28.11 8.29 19.60
C GLY A 146 26.95 9.30 19.73
N PRO A 147 25.83 8.89 20.37
CA PRO A 147 24.67 9.76 20.58
C PRO A 147 24.99 10.96 21.48
N GLN A 148 25.91 10.81 22.44
CA GLN A 148 26.31 11.90 23.34
C GLN A 148 27.13 12.97 22.61
N ASP A 149 28.08 12.56 21.77
CA ASP A 149 28.89 13.49 20.97
C ASP A 149 28.01 14.24 19.96
N LEU A 150 27.10 13.52 19.32
CA LEU A 150 26.11 14.11 18.41
C LEU A 150 25.22 15.12 19.15
N ALA A 151 24.72 14.77 20.35
CA ALA A 151 23.91 15.69 21.15
C ALA A 151 24.68 16.97 21.49
N GLN A 152 25.95 16.86 21.88
CA GLN A 152 26.78 18.03 22.19
C GLN A 152 26.94 18.96 20.98
N GLN A 153 27.22 18.40 19.80
CA GLN A 153 27.32 19.18 18.55
C GLN A 153 25.99 19.86 18.22
N LEU A 154 24.88 19.12 18.32
CA LEU A 154 23.54 19.61 18.01
C LEU A 154 23.02 20.64 19.02
N GLN A 155 23.40 20.52 20.30
CA GLN A 155 23.10 21.53 21.32
C GLN A 155 23.88 22.82 21.08
N ALA A 156 25.13 22.74 20.60
CA ALA A 156 25.94 23.93 20.29
C ALA A 156 25.39 24.75 19.12
N ILE A 157 24.71 24.11 18.17
CA ILE A 157 24.04 24.78 17.04
C ILE A 157 22.56 25.10 17.32
N ALA A 158 22.01 24.69 18.47
CA ALA A 158 20.68 25.10 18.88
C ALA A 158 20.65 26.63 19.02
N GLY A 159 19.51 27.25 18.71
CA GLY A 159 19.43 28.70 18.67
C GLY A 159 18.04 29.20 18.27
N GLY A 160 17.79 30.48 18.57
CA GLY A 160 16.44 31.02 18.51
C GLY A 160 15.53 30.27 19.50
N PRO A 161 14.30 29.90 19.10
CA PRO A 161 13.38 29.16 19.96
C PRO A 161 13.58 27.62 19.93
N LEU A 162 14.52 27.11 19.13
CA LEU A 162 14.66 25.67 18.89
C LEU A 162 15.69 25.03 19.81
N GLU A 163 15.24 24.09 20.63
CA GLU A 163 16.07 23.29 21.53
C GLU A 163 16.04 21.81 21.17
N LEU A 164 17.19 21.13 21.23
CA LEU A 164 17.27 19.68 21.07
C LEU A 164 16.54 18.98 22.23
N LYS A 165 15.50 18.21 21.92
CA LYS A 165 14.69 17.47 22.89
C LYS A 165 15.06 16.00 22.98
N MET A 166 15.39 15.36 21.86
CA MET A 166 15.82 13.96 21.86
C MET A 166 16.57 13.59 20.58
N ILE A 167 17.34 12.52 20.67
CA ILE A 167 17.90 11.81 19.51
C ILE A 167 17.39 10.37 19.55
N THR A 168 17.02 9.87 18.38
CA THR A 168 16.68 8.45 18.20
C THR A 168 17.48 7.83 17.08
N ASN A 169 17.77 6.54 17.21
CA ASN A 169 18.35 5.72 16.15
C ASN A 169 17.36 4.60 15.84
N ARG A 170 16.96 4.46 14.57
CA ARG A 170 15.94 3.47 14.14
C ARG A 170 14.63 3.51 14.96
N GLY A 171 14.24 4.69 15.46
CA GLY A 171 13.02 4.91 16.24
C GLY A 171 13.14 4.71 17.76
N VAL A 172 14.30 4.23 18.25
CA VAL A 172 14.57 4.03 19.68
C VAL A 172 15.28 5.27 20.25
N LYS A 173 14.85 5.75 21.42
CA LYS A 173 15.51 6.86 22.11
C LYS A 173 16.91 6.45 22.59
N VAL A 174 17.91 7.20 22.11
CA VAL A 174 19.33 7.02 22.45
C VAL A 174 19.89 8.22 23.21
N TRP A 175 19.22 9.36 23.14
CA TRP A 175 19.53 10.53 23.95
C TRP A 175 18.26 11.37 24.23
N PRO A 176 18.11 11.93 25.45
CA PRO A 176 18.91 11.65 26.63
C PRO A 176 18.59 10.26 27.21
N GLY A 177 19.56 9.66 27.90
CA GLY A 177 19.36 8.40 28.66
C GLY A 177 18.99 7.19 27.81
N GLY A 178 19.72 6.96 26.71
CA GLY A 178 19.59 5.73 25.92
C GLY A 178 20.13 4.49 26.63
N MET A 179 19.71 3.29 26.19
CA MET A 179 20.26 2.03 26.67
C MET A 179 21.60 1.73 25.96
N PRO A 180 22.70 1.46 26.67
CA PRO A 180 24.02 1.17 26.07
C PRO A 180 24.02 0.02 25.05
N GLU A 181 23.11 -0.93 25.20
CA GLU A 181 22.95 -2.11 24.35
C GLU A 181 22.22 -1.81 23.03
N THR A 182 21.72 -0.57 22.85
CA THR A 182 21.01 -0.17 21.63
C THR A 182 21.95 -0.17 20.45
N PHE A 183 21.76 -1.12 19.53
CA PHE A 183 22.48 -1.14 18.27
C PHE A 183 22.12 0.10 17.42
N CYS A 184 23.13 0.95 17.19
CA CYS A 184 22.98 2.18 16.42
C CYS A 184 23.56 2.04 15.01
N THR A 185 22.87 2.63 14.04
CA THR A 185 23.39 2.90 12.69
C THR A 185 23.94 4.32 12.61
N ASP A 186 24.53 4.70 11.48
CA ASP A 186 25.00 6.07 11.25
C ASP A 186 23.88 7.05 10.89
N HIS A 187 22.61 6.63 10.91
CA HIS A 187 21.45 7.47 10.60
C HIS A 187 20.62 7.81 11.85
N TRP A 188 20.56 9.09 12.18
CA TRP A 188 19.98 9.60 13.42
C TRP A 188 18.82 10.54 13.13
N ARG A 189 17.80 10.53 14.00
CA ARG A 189 16.73 11.53 14.01
C ARG A 189 16.86 12.39 15.27
N CYS A 190 17.02 13.69 15.07
CA CYS A 190 17.29 14.65 16.13
C CYS A 190 16.14 15.66 16.21
N ARG A 191 15.38 15.63 17.30
CA ARG A 191 14.17 16.43 17.46
C ARG A 191 14.49 17.77 18.11
N PHE A 192 14.19 18.86 17.42
CA PHE A 192 14.23 20.23 17.94
C PHE A 192 12.81 20.77 18.13
N MET A 193 12.52 21.41 19.27
CA MET A 193 11.20 21.97 19.57
C MET A 193 11.27 23.27 20.36
N ASN A 194 10.24 24.12 20.23
CA ASN A 194 10.06 25.34 21.00
C ASN A 194 9.11 25.14 22.20
N GLY A 195 9.37 24.15 23.05
CA GLY A 195 8.55 23.93 24.26
C GLY A 195 7.03 23.78 24.03
N GLY A 196 6.59 23.46 22.81
CA GLY A 196 5.19 23.40 22.39
C GLY A 196 4.63 24.66 21.72
N GLY A 197 5.38 25.77 21.72
CA GLY A 197 5.03 27.00 21.02
C GLY A 197 5.35 26.96 19.51
N PRO A 198 4.79 27.90 18.73
CA PRO A 198 5.01 27.96 17.29
C PRO A 198 6.46 28.33 16.96
N VAL A 199 6.92 27.86 15.79
CA VAL A 199 8.25 28.07 15.23
C VAL A 199 8.08 28.61 13.81
N ALA A 200 8.68 29.76 13.54
CA ALA A 200 8.72 30.31 12.19
C ALA A 200 9.66 29.48 11.30
N LEU A 201 9.33 29.37 10.00
CA LEU A 201 10.16 28.61 9.06
C LEU A 201 11.60 29.15 8.98
N SER A 202 11.79 30.47 9.16
CA SER A 202 13.11 31.11 9.22
C SER A 202 14.00 30.54 10.32
N GLU A 203 13.43 30.13 11.46
CA GLU A 203 14.19 29.53 12.57
C GLU A 203 14.69 28.12 12.21
N ILE A 204 13.89 27.35 11.46
CA ILE A 204 14.27 26.03 10.95
C ILE A 204 15.39 26.17 9.92
N VAL A 205 15.25 27.13 8.98
CA VAL A 205 16.30 27.43 8.00
C VAL A 205 17.59 27.86 8.70
N ALA A 206 17.50 28.70 9.72
CA ALA A 206 18.66 29.14 10.49
C ALA A 206 19.33 27.96 11.23
N LEU A 207 18.56 27.02 11.78
CA LEU A 207 19.11 25.79 12.36
C LEU A 207 19.83 24.94 11.31
N SER A 208 19.23 24.70 10.15
CA SER A 208 19.87 23.95 9.05
C SER A 208 21.14 24.63 8.55
N HIS A 209 21.15 25.96 8.45
CA HIS A 209 22.34 26.72 8.12
C HIS A 209 23.45 26.52 9.16
N ARG A 210 23.14 26.64 10.46
CA ARG A 210 24.12 26.38 11.52
C ARG A 210 24.63 24.93 11.53
N ALA A 211 23.77 23.96 11.20
CA ALA A 211 24.16 22.57 11.03
C ALA A 211 25.19 22.41 9.90
N ALA A 212 24.94 23.02 8.74
CA ALA A 212 25.87 23.01 7.61
C ALA A 212 27.22 23.62 7.98
N GLU A 213 27.23 24.80 8.60
CA GLU A 213 28.45 25.49 9.02
C GLU A 213 29.25 24.69 10.06
N ALA A 214 28.57 23.94 10.92
CA ALA A 214 29.19 23.07 11.91
C ALA A 214 29.66 21.71 11.33
N GLY A 215 29.48 21.47 10.03
CA GLY A 215 29.83 20.20 9.38
C GLY A 215 28.92 19.03 9.80
N VAL A 216 27.72 19.32 10.30
CA VAL A 216 26.70 18.31 10.58
C VAL A 216 26.00 17.95 9.27
N ASP A 217 26.27 16.75 8.77
CA ASP A 217 25.69 16.22 7.53
C ASP A 217 24.21 15.86 7.72
N PHE A 218 23.35 16.87 7.61
CA PHE A 218 21.90 16.67 7.64
C PHE A 218 21.37 16.26 6.27
N ILE A 219 20.59 15.19 6.23
CA ILE A 219 20.14 14.57 4.98
C ILE A 219 18.63 14.74 4.73
N LYS A 220 17.86 15.07 5.77
CA LYS A 220 16.41 15.27 5.70
C LYS A 220 15.91 16.12 6.88
N THR A 221 14.85 16.89 6.65
CA THR A 221 14.07 17.57 7.71
C THR A 221 12.61 17.14 7.66
N GLU A 222 11.98 16.97 8.80
CA GLU A 222 10.53 16.78 8.93
C GLU A 222 9.97 17.82 9.91
N HIS A 223 9.03 18.66 9.47
CA HIS A 223 8.44 19.68 10.36
C HIS A 223 7.46 19.04 11.34
N LEU A 224 7.63 19.33 12.62
CA LEU A 224 6.71 18.90 13.66
C LEU A 224 5.57 19.90 13.72
N CYS A 225 4.39 19.46 13.32
CA CYS A 225 3.22 20.32 13.24
C CYS A 225 2.10 19.83 14.15
N THR A 226 1.30 20.75 14.67
CA THR A 226 -0.03 20.48 15.20
C THR A 226 -1.08 20.77 14.12
N PHE A 227 -2.21 20.07 14.21
CA PHE A 227 -3.40 20.28 13.39
C PHE A 227 -4.58 20.45 14.33
N ASP A 228 -5.13 21.67 14.41
CA ASP A 228 -6.15 22.04 15.41
C ASP A 228 -5.70 21.77 16.86
N GLY A 229 -4.41 21.99 17.14
CA GLY A 229 -3.80 21.77 18.46
C GLY A 229 -3.30 20.34 18.70
N GLU A 230 -3.72 19.38 17.89
CA GLU A 230 -3.32 17.97 18.04
C GLU A 230 -1.99 17.69 17.33
N PRO A 231 -1.02 16.99 17.98
CA PRO A 231 0.25 16.64 17.36
C PRO A 231 0.08 15.75 16.11
N GLY A 232 0.58 16.22 14.96
CA GLY A 232 0.62 15.48 13.70
C GLY A 232 1.86 14.59 13.54
N PHE A 233 2.49 14.18 14.64
CA PHE A 233 3.72 13.39 14.66
C PHE A 233 3.70 12.42 15.85
N SER A 234 4.41 11.30 15.72
CA SER A 234 4.58 10.36 16.82
C SER A 234 5.67 10.79 17.79
N LEU A 235 5.50 10.38 19.05
CA LEU A 235 6.55 10.41 20.05
C LEU A 235 7.57 9.28 19.76
N GLY A 236 8.84 9.47 20.17
CA GLY A 236 9.82 8.39 20.11
C GLY A 236 9.48 7.29 21.11
N GLN A 237 9.90 6.04 20.87
CA GLN A 237 9.79 5.01 21.91
C GLN A 237 10.61 5.42 23.15
N GLY A 238 9.96 5.50 24.31
CA GLY A 238 10.56 5.97 25.56
C GLY A 238 10.44 7.48 25.77
N GLN A 239 9.58 8.17 25.04
CA GLN A 239 9.17 9.55 25.26
C GLN A 239 7.74 9.61 25.81
#